data_AF-A0A292YC85-F1
#
_entry.id   AF-A0A292YC85-F1
#
_cell.length_a   1.000
_cell.length_b   1.000
_cell.length_c   1.000
_cell.angle_alpha   90.00
_cell.angle_beta   90.00
_cell.angle_gamma   90.00
#
_symmetry.space_group_name_H-M   'P 1'
#
loop_
_entity.id
_entity.type
_entity.pdbx_description
1 polymer ?
#
loop_
_entity_poly.entity_id
_entity_poly.type
_entity_poly.pdbx_seq_one_letter_code
_entity_poly.pdbx_strand_id
1 'polypeptide(L)'
;MFLESDFKFLEEETLKEAVEERDKKINEAKIKIKKEKEEFLKQLDIATEKKLLKEKYEKLIKTEKLQITKHYIDLYNSYFKKKYDVMKNLIMEKIEKEKNYLINCFVKKLEKEYSEGELFIPEDLNITSKFVIKKHKLETVIFKYKRKNIVLDFNEIIENKLKSLKW
;
A
#
# COMPACT_ATOMS: atom_id res chain seq x y z
N MET A 1 83.33 20.16 -62.07
CA MET A 1 82.30 21.20 -62.26
C MET A 1 81.00 20.44 -62.45
N PHE A 2 80.04 20.57 -61.52
CA PHE A 2 78.74 19.88 -61.63
C PHE A 2 77.92 20.51 -62.76
N LEU A 3 77.18 19.70 -63.53
CA LEU A 3 76.32 20.19 -64.60
C LEU A 3 74.98 20.63 -64.01
N GLU A 4 74.31 21.62 -64.62
CA GLU A 4 72.96 22.07 -64.21
C GLU A 4 71.94 20.92 -64.14
N SER A 5 72.16 19.83 -64.89
CA SER A 5 71.36 18.61 -64.83
C SER A 5 71.45 17.88 -63.50
N ASP A 6 72.61 17.91 -62.83
CA ASP A 6 72.86 17.23 -61.56
C ASP A 6 72.13 17.94 -60.41
N PHE A 7 72.03 19.28 -60.48
CA PHE A 7 71.27 20.08 -59.53
C PHE A 7 69.76 19.91 -59.67
N LYS A 8 69.23 19.84 -60.90
CA LYS A 8 67.80 19.59 -61.14
C LYS A 8 67.37 18.21 -60.66
N PHE A 9 68.21 17.20 -60.83
CA PHE A 9 67.93 15.85 -60.34
C PHE A 9 67.82 15.81 -58.81
N LEU A 10 68.78 16.41 -58.10
CA LEU A 10 68.76 16.54 -56.63
C LEU A 10 67.54 17.33 -56.12
N GLU A 11 67.13 18.38 -56.82
CA GLU A 11 65.95 19.18 -56.47
C GLU A 11 64.67 18.36 -56.63
N GLU A 12 64.52 17.58 -57.70
CA GLU A 12 63.36 16.69 -57.89
C GLU A 12 63.33 15.53 -56.87
N GLU A 13 64.48 14.97 -56.51
CA GLU A 13 64.60 13.88 -55.55
C GLU A 13 64.24 14.34 -54.13
N THR A 14 64.78 15.49 -53.71
CA THR A 14 64.44 16.11 -52.42
C THR A 14 62.97 16.54 -52.35
N LEU A 15 62.38 16.99 -53.46
CA LEU A 15 60.95 17.33 -53.53
C LEU A 15 60.07 16.09 -53.35
N LYS A 16 60.45 14.94 -53.94
CA LYS A 16 59.74 13.66 -53.75
C LYS A 16 59.81 13.17 -52.30
N GLU A 17 61.00 13.17 -51.70
CA GLU A 17 61.17 12.77 -50.30
C GLU A 17 60.35 13.66 -49.36
N ALA A 18 60.34 14.97 -49.59
CA ALA A 18 59.54 15.92 -48.80
C ALA A 18 58.02 15.67 -48.94
N VAL A 19 57.55 15.30 -50.14
CA VAL A 19 56.14 14.94 -50.38
C VAL A 19 55.77 13.64 -49.68
N GLU A 20 56.62 12.61 -49.75
CA GLU A 20 56.40 11.33 -49.07
C GLU A 20 56.38 11.50 -47.55
N GLU A 21 57.31 12.27 -46.98
CA GLU A 21 57.37 12.52 -45.54
C GLU A 21 56.16 13.33 -45.06
N ARG A 22 55.71 14.32 -45.86
CA ARG A 22 54.48 15.07 -45.61
C ARG A 22 53.27 14.14 -45.59
N ASP A 23 53.12 13.30 -46.59
CA ASP A 23 51.96 12.41 -46.73
C ASP A 23 51.93 11.35 -45.62
N LYS A 24 53.10 10.87 -45.18
CA LYS A 24 53.23 10.00 -44.02
C LYS A 24 52.76 10.69 -42.73
N LYS A 25 53.22 11.93 -42.46
CA LYS A 25 52.78 12.72 -41.30
C LYS A 25 51.27 13.01 -41.34
N ILE A 26 50.71 13.30 -42.52
CA ILE A 26 49.27 13.51 -42.70
C ILE A 26 48.50 12.23 -42.39
N ASN A 27 48.96 11.07 -42.85
CA ASN A 27 48.30 9.79 -42.57
C ASN A 27 48.37 9.40 -41.09
N GLU A 28 49.51 9.59 -40.44
CA GLU A 28 49.65 9.37 -39.00
C GLU A 28 48.70 10.26 -38.19
N ALA A 29 48.60 11.55 -38.55
CA ALA A 29 47.65 12.48 -37.93
C ALA A 29 46.19 12.05 -38.17
N LYS A 30 45.83 11.62 -39.38
CA LYS A 30 44.48 11.11 -39.69
C LYS A 30 44.11 9.88 -38.85
N ILE A 31 45.05 8.95 -38.68
CA ILE A 31 44.84 7.74 -37.87
C ILE A 31 44.64 8.12 -36.39
N LYS A 32 45.45 9.05 -35.89
CA LYS A 32 45.36 9.52 -34.50
C LYS A 32 44.02 10.20 -34.22
N ILE A 33 43.58 11.11 -35.09
CA ILE A 33 42.28 11.78 -35.00
C ILE A 33 41.13 10.76 -35.06
N LYS A 34 41.23 9.73 -35.91
CA LYS A 34 40.21 8.68 -36.00
C LYS A 34 40.10 7.89 -34.69
N LYS A 35 41.22 7.51 -34.09
CA LYS A 35 41.26 6.81 -32.79
C LYS A 35 40.66 7.66 -31.67
N GLU A 36 41.09 8.91 -31.55
CA GLU A 36 40.57 9.85 -30.54
C GLU A 36 39.06 10.07 -30.70
N LYS A 37 38.57 10.17 -31.93
CA LYS A 37 37.14 10.26 -32.23
C LYS A 37 36.38 8.99 -31.79
N GLU A 38 36.91 7.80 -32.05
CA GLU A 38 36.29 6.54 -31.64
C GLU A 38 36.30 6.35 -30.12
N GLU A 39 37.36 6.76 -29.43
CA GLU A 39 37.44 6.75 -27.96
C GLU A 39 36.46 7.75 -27.33
N PHE A 40 36.36 8.95 -27.88
CA PHE A 40 35.38 9.95 -27.44
C PHE A 40 33.94 9.47 -27.65
N LEU A 41 33.66 8.81 -28.79
CA LEU A 41 32.35 8.23 -29.06
C LEU A 41 32.02 7.04 -28.15
N LYS A 42 33.01 6.25 -27.72
CA LYS A 42 32.82 5.19 -26.70
C LYS A 42 32.53 5.76 -25.32
N GLN A 43 33.10 6.91 -24.97
CA GLN A 43 32.79 7.61 -23.71
C GLN A 43 31.41 8.26 -23.74
N LEU A 44 30.90 8.63 -24.92
CA LEU A 44 29.54 9.13 -25.18
C LEU A 44 28.48 8.01 -25.19
N ASP A 45 28.57 7.02 -24.30
CA ASP A 45 27.53 5.98 -24.13
C ASP A 45 26.29 6.52 -23.36
N ILE A 46 25.84 7.70 -23.80
CA ILE A 46 24.66 8.44 -23.35
C ILE A 46 23.42 7.55 -23.38
N ALA A 47 23.37 6.57 -24.28
CA ALA A 47 22.25 5.64 -24.38
C ALA A 47 22.11 4.80 -23.11
N THR A 48 23.23 4.29 -22.59
CA THR A 48 23.27 3.46 -21.39
C THR A 48 23.00 4.29 -20.14
N GLU A 49 23.55 5.51 -20.05
CA GLU A 49 23.23 6.44 -18.97
C GLU A 49 21.74 6.85 -18.97
N LYS A 50 21.17 7.21 -20.13
CA LYS A 50 19.74 7.52 -20.24
C LYS A 50 18.86 6.35 -19.83
N LYS A 51 19.24 5.12 -20.19
CA LYS A 51 18.52 3.91 -19.81
C LYS A 51 18.56 3.67 -18.30
N LEU A 52 19.74 3.76 -17.69
CA LEU A 52 19.92 3.66 -16.23
C LEU A 52 19.15 4.75 -15.48
N LEU A 53 19.16 5.98 -16.00
CA LEU A 53 18.42 7.10 -15.42
C LEU A 53 16.90 6.83 -15.48
N LYS A 54 16.40 6.37 -16.63
CA LYS A 54 14.98 6.00 -16.80
C LYS A 54 14.56 4.90 -15.84
N GLU A 55 15.34 3.83 -15.72
CA GLU A 55 15.07 2.74 -14.77
C GLU A 55 15.09 3.22 -13.31
N LYS A 56 16.00 4.12 -12.95
CA LYS A 56 16.06 4.74 -11.62
C LYS A 56 14.82 5.58 -11.33
N TYR A 57 14.38 6.40 -12.28
CA TYR A 57 13.16 7.20 -12.14
C TYR A 57 11.90 6.34 -12.09
N GLU A 58 11.79 5.29 -12.90
CA GLU A 58 10.66 4.36 -12.85
C GLU A 58 10.56 3.65 -11.50
N LYS A 59 11.70 3.23 -10.92
CA LYS A 59 11.75 2.67 -9.56
C LYS A 59 11.31 3.68 -8.50
N LEU A 60 11.78 4.94 -8.59
CA LEU A 60 11.37 6.01 -7.69
C LEU A 60 9.86 6.27 -7.77
N ILE A 61 9.32 6.44 -8.98
CA ILE A 61 7.88 6.66 -9.21
C ILE A 61 7.06 5.49 -8.65
N LYS A 62 7.50 4.24 -8.87
CA LYS A 62 6.79 3.07 -8.33
C LYS A 62 6.79 3.05 -6.80
N THR A 63 7.89 3.46 -6.19
CA THR A 63 8.06 3.51 -4.73
C THR A 63 7.19 4.60 -4.12
N GLU A 64 7.21 5.81 -4.69
CA GLU A 64 6.36 6.91 -4.25
C GLU A 64 4.87 6.58 -4.43
N LYS A 65 4.47 5.98 -5.57
CA LYS A 65 3.10 5.52 -5.76
C LYS A 65 2.66 4.56 -4.67
N LEU A 66 3.48 3.56 -4.32
CA LEU A 66 3.16 2.62 -3.25
C LEU A 66 3.03 3.32 -1.88
N GLN A 67 3.91 4.27 -1.58
CA GLN A 67 3.83 5.05 -0.33
C GLN A 67 2.56 5.89 -0.26
N ILE A 68 2.22 6.58 -1.35
CA ILE A 68 0.98 7.37 -1.46
C ILE A 68 -0.24 6.47 -1.30
N THR A 69 -0.29 5.33 -2.01
CA THR A 69 -1.40 4.37 -1.90
C THR A 69 -1.55 3.87 -0.46
N LYS A 70 -0.45 3.48 0.18
CA LYS A 70 -0.47 3.04 1.58
C LYS A 70 -0.98 4.14 2.51
N HIS A 71 -0.50 5.37 2.35
CA HIS A 71 -0.94 6.51 3.14
C HIS A 71 -2.45 6.76 3.02
N TYR A 72 -3.03 6.71 1.82
CA TYR A 72 -4.47 6.89 1.62
C TYR A 72 -5.30 5.73 2.15
N ILE A 73 -4.81 4.49 2.06
CA ILE A 73 -5.45 3.32 2.69
C ILE A 73 -5.47 3.50 4.21
N ASP A 74 -4.36 3.92 4.81
CA ASP A 74 -4.27 4.14 6.26
C ASP A 74 -5.19 5.28 6.72
N LEU A 75 -5.27 6.38 5.94
CA LEU A 75 -6.21 7.48 6.19
C LEU A 75 -7.67 7.02 6.08
N TYR A 76 -8.01 6.24 5.05
CA TYR A 76 -9.35 5.69 4.87
C TYR A 76 -9.73 4.80 6.05
N ASN A 77 -8.85 3.86 6.42
CA ASN A 77 -9.08 2.95 7.55
C ASN A 77 -9.21 3.71 8.87
N SER A 78 -8.38 4.72 9.10
CA SER A 78 -8.45 5.60 10.28
C SER A 78 -9.78 6.35 10.36
N TYR A 79 -10.21 6.96 9.25
CA TYR A 79 -11.46 7.71 9.19
C TYR A 79 -12.68 6.80 9.34
N PHE A 80 -12.66 5.65 8.67
CA PHE A 80 -13.71 4.64 8.76
C PHE A 80 -13.82 4.10 10.18
N LYS A 81 -12.70 3.74 10.81
CA LYS A 81 -12.66 3.25 12.20
C LYS A 81 -13.23 4.29 13.16
N LYS A 82 -12.84 5.57 13.05
CA LYS A 82 -13.40 6.65 13.87
C LYS A 82 -14.91 6.79 13.70
N LYS A 83 -15.43 6.77 12.46
CA LYS A 83 -16.87 6.83 12.21
C LYS A 83 -17.62 5.62 12.75
N TYR A 84 -17.04 4.43 12.58
CA TYR A 84 -17.57 3.17 13.12
C TYR A 84 -17.67 3.25 14.64
N ASP A 85 -16.60 3.68 15.32
CA ASP A 85 -16.56 3.80 16.77
C ASP A 85 -17.59 4.80 17.29
N VAL A 86 -17.72 5.97 16.64
CA VAL A 86 -18.75 6.96 16.99
C VAL A 86 -20.16 6.39 16.83
N MET A 87 -20.44 5.70 15.72
CA MET A 87 -21.77 5.12 15.48
C MET A 87 -22.08 3.98 16.46
N LYS A 88 -21.09 3.14 16.77
CA LYS A 88 -21.20 2.09 17.79
C LYS A 88 -21.55 2.70 19.15
N ASN A 89 -20.84 3.75 19.55
CA ASN A 89 -21.07 4.41 20.83
C ASN A 89 -22.47 5.03 20.92
N LEU A 90 -22.94 5.70 19.87
CA LEU A 90 -24.30 6.26 19.82
C LEU A 90 -25.39 5.18 19.92
N ILE A 91 -25.18 4.03 19.29
CA ILE A 91 -26.12 2.88 19.38
C ILE A 91 -26.09 2.28 20.79
N MET A 92 -24.90 2.09 21.37
CA MET A 92 -24.74 1.63 22.75
C MET A 92 -25.43 2.56 23.75
N GLU A 93 -25.25 3.87 23.62
CA GLU A 93 -25.91 4.85 24.50
C GLU A 93 -27.43 4.79 24.41
N LYS A 94 -27.99 4.58 23.21
CA LYS A 94 -29.43 4.41 23.03
C LYS A 94 -29.92 3.11 23.67
N ILE A 95 -29.21 2.01 23.44
CA ILE A 95 -29.54 0.71 24.04
C ILE A 95 -29.46 0.79 25.55
N GLU A 96 -28.45 1.43 26.13
CA GLU A 96 -28.32 1.56 27.57
C GLU A 96 -29.51 2.32 28.18
N LYS A 97 -29.96 3.41 27.53
CA LYS A 97 -31.16 4.15 27.94
C LYS A 97 -32.44 3.32 27.89
N GLU A 98 -32.55 2.39 26.94
CA GLU A 98 -33.74 1.57 26.70
C GLU A 98 -33.59 0.11 27.17
N LYS A 99 -32.48 -0.25 27.80
CA LYS A 99 -32.08 -1.63 28.13
C LYS A 99 -33.15 -2.35 28.92
N ASN A 100 -33.68 -1.72 29.97
CA ASN A 100 -34.75 -2.28 30.80
C ASN A 100 -36.01 -2.59 29.98
N TYR A 101 -36.38 -1.71 29.06
CA TYR A 101 -37.55 -1.91 28.21
C TYR A 101 -37.35 -3.09 27.26
N LEU A 102 -36.20 -3.15 26.57
CA LEU A 102 -35.88 -4.22 25.62
C LEU A 102 -35.84 -5.59 26.30
N ILE A 103 -35.25 -5.68 27.49
CA ILE A 103 -35.19 -6.93 28.23
C ILE A 103 -36.59 -7.36 28.70
N ASN A 104 -37.42 -6.42 29.17
CA ASN A 104 -38.80 -6.73 29.54
C ASN A 104 -39.62 -7.23 28.35
N CYS A 105 -39.44 -6.65 27.16
CA CYS A 105 -40.06 -7.14 25.92
C CYS A 105 -39.60 -8.57 25.58
N PHE A 106 -38.30 -8.84 25.71
CA PHE A 106 -37.74 -10.18 25.49
C PHE A 106 -38.32 -11.21 26.47
N VAL A 107 -38.36 -10.89 27.76
CA VAL A 107 -38.94 -11.76 28.81
C VAL A 107 -40.41 -12.02 28.54
N LYS A 108 -41.22 -10.99 28.26
CA LYS A 108 -42.64 -11.17 27.92
C LYS A 108 -42.86 -12.08 26.70
N LYS A 109 -41.96 -12.03 25.72
CA LYS A 109 -42.03 -12.92 24.55
C LYS A 109 -41.76 -14.37 24.96
N LEU A 110 -40.73 -14.61 25.76
CA LEU A 110 -40.43 -15.94 26.30
C LEU A 110 -41.59 -16.48 27.14
N GLU A 111 -42.25 -15.63 27.93
CA GLU A 111 -43.39 -16.04 28.75
C GLU A 111 -44.62 -16.46 27.93
N LYS A 112 -44.74 -15.99 26.69
CA LYS A 112 -45.78 -16.45 25.76
C LYS A 112 -45.43 -17.79 25.11
N GLU A 113 -44.15 -18.01 24.82
CA GLU A 113 -43.68 -19.18 24.06
C GLU A 113 -43.36 -20.38 24.96
N TYR A 114 -43.02 -20.15 26.23
CA TYR A 114 -42.56 -21.18 27.16
C TYR A 114 -43.37 -21.16 28.47
N SER A 115 -43.76 -22.34 28.95
CA SER A 115 -44.46 -22.51 30.22
C SER A 115 -43.52 -22.47 31.43
N GLU A 116 -42.29 -22.94 31.28
CA GLU A 116 -41.27 -23.08 32.32
C GLU A 116 -39.87 -22.71 31.77
N GLY A 117 -38.92 -22.43 32.66
CA GLY A 117 -37.54 -22.08 32.28
C GLY A 117 -36.81 -21.35 33.40
N GLU A 118 -35.49 -21.20 33.22
CA GLU A 118 -34.64 -20.40 34.10
C GLU A 118 -34.14 -19.16 33.33
N LEU A 119 -34.27 -17.98 33.93
CA LEU A 119 -33.71 -16.73 33.45
C LEU A 119 -32.46 -16.39 34.25
N PHE A 120 -31.34 -16.24 33.57
CA PHE A 120 -30.13 -15.67 34.13
C PHE A 120 -30.08 -14.21 33.71
N ILE A 121 -30.09 -13.30 34.69
CA ILE A 121 -30.07 -11.86 34.45
C ILE A 121 -28.88 -11.17 35.15
N PRO A 122 -28.38 -10.07 34.57
CA PRO A 122 -27.40 -9.19 35.19
C PRO A 122 -27.83 -8.70 36.59
N GLU A 123 -26.88 -8.55 37.52
CA GLU A 123 -27.15 -8.17 38.92
C GLU A 123 -27.83 -6.80 39.06
N ASP A 124 -27.48 -5.86 38.18
CA ASP A 124 -27.97 -4.48 38.08
C ASP A 124 -29.43 -4.39 37.61
N LEU A 125 -29.98 -5.48 37.06
CA LEU A 125 -31.33 -5.49 36.54
C LEU A 125 -32.34 -6.01 37.56
N ASN A 126 -33.49 -5.34 37.59
CA ASN A 126 -34.63 -5.75 38.39
C ASN A 126 -35.83 -6.04 37.48
N ILE A 127 -36.03 -7.33 37.18
CA ILE A 127 -37.05 -7.80 36.25
C ILE A 127 -37.96 -8.78 36.98
N THR A 128 -39.27 -8.64 36.77
CA THR A 128 -40.26 -9.60 37.24
C THR A 128 -40.62 -10.57 36.12
N SER A 129 -40.62 -11.87 36.43
CA SER A 129 -41.00 -12.91 35.49
C SER A 129 -41.59 -14.12 36.23
N LYS A 130 -42.39 -14.92 35.53
CA LYS A 130 -42.86 -16.24 36.02
C LYS A 130 -41.76 -17.31 36.07
N PHE A 131 -40.61 -17.08 35.41
CA PHE A 131 -39.50 -18.02 35.36
C PHE A 131 -38.61 -17.93 36.61
N VAL A 132 -37.83 -18.98 36.87
CA VAL A 132 -36.86 -18.97 37.97
C VAL A 132 -35.71 -18.03 37.61
N ILE A 133 -35.52 -16.96 38.39
CA ILE A 133 -34.48 -15.94 38.13
C ILE A 133 -33.20 -16.27 38.89
N LYS A 134 -32.06 -16.28 38.19
CA LYS A 134 -30.70 -16.39 38.73
C LYS A 134 -29.91 -15.14 38.35
N LYS A 135 -29.30 -14.48 39.32
CA LYS A 135 -28.46 -13.31 39.06
C LYS A 135 -27.03 -13.70 38.70
N HIS A 136 -26.40 -12.95 37.80
CA HIS A 136 -24.99 -13.13 37.44
C HIS A 136 -24.33 -11.80 37.06
N LYS A 137 -22.99 -11.81 36.98
CA LYS A 137 -22.13 -10.64 36.74
C LYS A 137 -21.95 -10.23 35.27
N LEU A 138 -22.53 -10.98 34.33
CA LEU A 138 -22.38 -10.66 32.90
C LEU A 138 -23.52 -9.73 32.50
N GLU A 139 -23.32 -8.89 31.48
CA GLU A 139 -24.33 -7.96 30.95
C GLU A 139 -25.34 -8.63 30.00
N THR A 140 -25.29 -9.95 29.86
CA THR A 140 -26.13 -10.73 28.95
C THR A 140 -27.34 -11.32 29.67
N VAL A 141 -28.45 -11.52 28.98
CA VAL A 141 -29.60 -12.26 29.54
C VAL A 141 -29.64 -13.65 28.91
N ILE A 142 -29.69 -14.69 29.72
CA ILE A 142 -29.72 -16.08 29.24
C ILE A 142 -31.00 -16.74 29.69
N PHE A 143 -31.80 -17.22 28.75
CA PHE A 143 -32.94 -18.08 29.03
C PHE A 143 -32.57 -19.53 28.77
N LYS A 144 -32.71 -20.37 29.79
CA LYS A 144 -32.44 -21.81 29.71
C LYS A 144 -33.74 -22.59 29.77
N TYR A 145 -33.96 -23.41 28.74
CA TYR A 145 -35.09 -24.34 28.67
C TYR A 145 -34.60 -25.73 28.23
N LYS A 146 -34.68 -26.70 29.13
CA LYS A 146 -34.15 -28.07 28.92
C LYS A 146 -32.67 -28.03 28.47
N ARG A 147 -32.38 -28.42 27.23
CA ARG A 147 -31.03 -28.40 26.62
C ARG A 147 -30.76 -27.16 25.75
N LYS A 148 -31.72 -26.24 25.63
CA LYS A 148 -31.60 -25.03 24.81
C LYS A 148 -31.27 -23.83 25.68
N ASN A 149 -30.36 -22.99 25.19
CA ASN A 149 -30.07 -21.67 25.73
C ASN A 149 -30.40 -20.62 24.67
N ILE A 150 -31.17 -19.61 25.04
CA ILE A 150 -31.44 -18.42 24.23
C ILE A 150 -30.72 -17.27 24.92
N VAL A 151 -29.79 -16.64 24.20
CA VAL A 151 -28.95 -15.56 24.74
C VAL A 151 -29.37 -14.24 24.12
N LEU A 152 -29.54 -13.22 24.95
CA LEU A 152 -29.67 -11.83 24.56
C LEU A 152 -28.39 -11.10 24.98
N ASP A 153 -27.50 -10.91 24.00
CA ASP A 153 -26.28 -10.11 24.14
C ASP A 153 -26.39 -8.87 23.25
N PHE A 154 -26.46 -7.69 23.86
CA PHE A 154 -26.59 -6.44 23.13
C PHE A 154 -25.35 -6.15 22.27
N ASN A 155 -24.15 -6.51 22.72
CA ASN A 155 -22.93 -6.31 21.94
C ASN A 155 -22.95 -7.15 20.67
N GLU A 156 -23.35 -8.42 20.78
CA GLU A 156 -23.47 -9.33 19.64
C GLU A 156 -24.52 -8.83 18.63
N ILE A 157 -25.68 -8.36 19.11
CA ILE A 157 -26.75 -7.81 18.26
C ILE A 157 -26.26 -6.60 17.48
N ILE A 158 -25.55 -5.68 18.15
CA ILE A 158 -25.01 -4.47 17.54
C ILE A 158 -23.95 -4.83 16.50
N GLU A 159 -23.03 -5.74 16.81
CA GLU A 159 -22.02 -6.19 15.87
C GLU A 159 -22.64 -6.82 14.62
N ASN A 160 -23.65 -7.68 14.80
CA ASN A 160 -24.36 -8.29 13.68
C ASN A 160 -25.11 -7.24 12.84
N LYS A 161 -25.73 -6.24 13.48
CA LYS A 161 -26.39 -5.12 12.78
C LYS A 161 -25.38 -4.25 12.02
N LEU A 162 -24.26 -3.87 12.65
CA LEU A 162 -23.21 -3.07 12.02
C LEU A 162 -22.55 -3.82 10.85
N LYS A 163 -22.33 -5.14 10.98
CA LYS A 163 -21.85 -5.99 9.88
C LYS A 163 -22.87 -6.12 8.74
N SER A 164 -24.17 -6.13 9.04
CA SER A 164 -25.23 -6.18 8.02
C SER A 164 -25.39 -4.85 7.25
N LEU A 165 -24.96 -3.75 7.84
CA LEU A 165 -25.03 -2.41 7.25
C LEU A 165 -23.94 -2.15 6.19
N LYS A 166 -23.20 -3.16 5.72
CA LYS A 166 -22.12 -3.03 4.70
C LYS A 166 -22.39 -1.89 3.71
N TRP A 167 -21.60 -0.82 3.83
CA TRP A 167 -21.53 0.33 2.93
C TRP A 167 -20.50 0.06 1.85
#